data_AF-A0AAX1U5Q7-F1
#
_entry.id   AF-A0AAX1U5Q7-F1
#
_cell.length_a   1.000
_cell.length_b   1.000
_cell.length_c   1.000
_cell.angle_alpha   90.00
_cell.angle_beta   90.00
_cell.angle_gamma   90.00
#
_symmetry.space_group_name_H-M   'P 1'
#
loop_
_entity.id
_entity.type
_entity.pdbx_description
1 polymer ?
#
loop_
_entity_poly.entity_id
_entity_poly.type
_entity_poly.pdbx_seq_one_letter_code
_entity_poly.pdbx_strand_id
1 'polypeptide(L)'
;MSKYRFGVCDVILRELIDRSNVHIFNELQKAAFESSFSAENVTGGNRMFPLTSWPKDKSVKLTFDNAACDVNMIHLTEGAITSKASKTLMKIMEVLIPTDGVITLDEVPTEVLVEGFKVATSDTPAKGEFKLGTADKTVTFAPADAGTSVKLVYSYNSGADSVTNTITEGTKGVPFEAFINENIYNENNEVVGTHNIHVYKMQCTTGTKIDTSHQTPTVESFEAEARDPKRTDKALWEETYDWFTK
;
A
#
# COMPACT_ATOMS: atom_id res chain seq x y z
N MET A 1 -24.12 -32.57 6.08
CA MET A 1 -22.70 -32.21 6.28
C MET A 1 -22.62 -30.71 6.41
N SER A 2 -22.05 -30.20 7.51
CA SER A 2 -21.89 -28.77 7.73
C SER A 2 -20.77 -28.23 6.85
N LYS A 3 -20.93 -27.00 6.36
CA LYS A 3 -19.98 -26.32 5.46
C LYS A 3 -19.56 -25.01 6.10
N TYR A 4 -18.25 -24.77 6.13
CA TYR A 4 -17.65 -23.67 6.85
C TYR A 4 -16.79 -22.83 5.91
N ARG A 5 -16.77 -21.52 6.15
CA ARG A 5 -15.81 -20.59 5.57
C ARG A 5 -14.91 -20.13 6.70
N PHE A 6 -13.60 -20.29 6.54
CA PHE A 6 -12.61 -19.83 7.52
C PHE A 6 -11.32 -19.43 6.80
N GLY A 7 -10.59 -18.47 7.37
CA GLY A 7 -9.40 -17.87 6.77
C GLY A 7 -9.67 -16.51 6.13
N VAL A 8 -8.62 -15.89 5.61
CA VAL A 8 -8.71 -14.64 4.83
C VAL A 8 -8.82 -15.02 3.35
N CYS A 9 -9.66 -14.29 2.60
CA CYS A 9 -9.89 -14.52 1.18
C CYS A 9 -8.70 -14.04 0.33
N ASP A 10 -8.64 -14.51 -0.91
CA ASP A 10 -7.80 -13.91 -1.94
C ASP A 10 -8.60 -12.82 -2.65
N VAL A 11 -7.95 -11.68 -2.93
CA VAL A 11 -8.55 -10.59 -3.71
C VAL A 11 -7.78 -10.44 -5.02
N ILE A 12 -8.49 -10.50 -6.14
CA ILE A 12 -7.94 -10.30 -7.48
C ILE A 12 -8.60 -9.07 -8.08
N LEU A 13 -7.79 -8.09 -8.48
CA LEU A 13 -8.25 -6.88 -9.16
C LEU A 13 -7.77 -6.91 -10.61
N ARG A 14 -8.70 -6.75 -11.56
CA ARG A 14 -8.38 -6.69 -12.99
C ARG A 14 -8.74 -5.32 -13.54
N GLU A 15 -7.78 -4.60 -14.10
CA GLU A 15 -8.04 -3.26 -14.63
C GLU A 15 -9.02 -3.29 -15.81
N LEU A 16 -9.89 -2.27 -15.87
CA LEU A 16 -10.90 -2.17 -16.92
C LEU A 16 -10.38 -1.55 -18.21
N ILE A 17 -9.31 -0.74 -18.13
CA ILE A 17 -8.70 -0.09 -19.29
C ILE A 17 -7.72 -1.07 -19.97
N ASP A 18 -6.79 -1.62 -19.20
CA ASP A 18 -5.85 -2.64 -19.65
C ASP A 18 -6.11 -3.97 -18.94
N ARG A 19 -6.88 -4.85 -19.58
CA ARG A 19 -7.27 -6.14 -19.00
C ARG A 19 -6.13 -7.13 -18.79
N SER A 20 -4.92 -6.83 -19.30
CA SER A 20 -3.74 -7.65 -19.04
C SER A 20 -3.13 -7.37 -17.67
N ASN A 21 -3.43 -6.20 -17.08
CA ASN A 21 -3.00 -5.85 -15.74
C ASN A 21 -3.94 -6.48 -14.70
N VAL A 22 -3.35 -7.40 -13.92
CA VAL A 22 -4.02 -8.11 -12.84
C VAL A 22 -3.17 -7.99 -11.58
N HIS A 23 -3.81 -7.59 -10.49
CA HIS A 23 -3.22 -7.45 -9.17
C HIS A 23 -3.82 -8.51 -8.26
N ILE A 24 -2.97 -9.31 -7.61
CA ILE A 24 -3.38 -10.46 -6.80
C ILE A 24 -2.89 -10.24 -5.39
N PHE A 25 -3.82 -10.21 -4.43
CA PHE A 25 -3.54 -10.05 -3.02
C PHE A 25 -3.96 -11.34 -2.28
N ASN A 26 -2.97 -12.10 -1.81
CA ASN A 26 -3.13 -13.37 -1.10
C ASN A 26 -2.53 -13.36 0.32
N GLU A 27 -1.83 -12.29 0.71
CA GLU A 27 -1.26 -12.09 2.05
C GLU A 27 -2.03 -11.00 2.81
N LEU A 28 -3.36 -11.12 2.80
CA LEU A 28 -4.24 -10.16 3.46
C LEU A 28 -4.35 -10.44 4.97
N GLN A 29 -4.28 -9.39 5.79
CA GLN A 29 -4.56 -9.49 7.24
C GLN A 29 -6.05 -9.49 7.53
N LYS A 30 -6.79 -8.67 6.77
CA LYS A 30 -8.25 -8.57 6.79
C LYS A 30 -8.75 -8.22 5.40
N ALA A 31 -9.95 -8.69 5.09
CA ALA A 31 -10.70 -8.31 3.91
C ALA A 31 -12.18 -8.30 4.25
N ALA A 32 -12.91 -7.31 3.73
CA ALA A 32 -14.34 -7.17 3.96
C ALA A 32 -15.03 -6.71 2.67
N PHE A 33 -16.07 -7.45 2.32
CA PHE A 33 -17.05 -7.09 1.30
C PHE A 33 -18.34 -6.65 1.98
N GLU A 34 -18.79 -5.43 1.69
CA GLU A 34 -20.01 -4.88 2.27
C GLU A 34 -20.95 -4.44 1.16
N SER A 35 -22.17 -4.96 1.14
CA SER A 35 -23.27 -4.41 0.33
C SER A 35 -24.30 -3.79 1.26
N SER A 36 -24.58 -2.51 1.06
CA SER A 36 -25.57 -1.75 1.82
C SER A 36 -26.55 -1.06 0.88
N PHE A 37 -27.70 -0.67 1.41
CA PHE A 37 -28.65 0.14 0.68
C PHE A 37 -29.28 1.21 1.57
N SER A 38 -29.53 2.39 1.01
CA SER A 38 -30.40 3.39 1.60
C SER A 38 -31.85 3.11 1.14
N ALA A 39 -32.83 3.45 1.98
CA ALA A 39 -34.24 3.35 1.61
C ALA A 39 -34.97 4.67 1.85
N GLU A 40 -35.85 5.02 0.94
CA GLU A 40 -36.77 6.14 1.06
C GLU A 40 -38.06 5.66 1.73
N ASN A 41 -38.41 6.29 2.84
CA ASN A 41 -39.58 5.96 3.62
C ASN A 41 -40.82 6.66 3.06
N VAL A 42 -41.85 5.90 2.72
CA VAL A 42 -43.15 6.43 2.28
C VAL A 42 -44.07 6.56 3.50
N THR A 43 -44.35 7.80 3.91
CA THR A 43 -45.26 8.10 5.03
C THR A 43 -46.60 8.64 4.51
N GLY A 44 -47.71 8.08 4.99
CA GLY A 44 -49.05 8.61 4.71
C GLY A 44 -49.54 9.51 5.83
N GLY A 45 -49.70 10.81 5.57
CA GLY A 45 -50.22 11.79 6.53
C GLY A 45 -49.33 11.96 7.78
N ASN A 46 -49.93 12.21 8.95
CA ASN A 46 -49.22 12.46 10.22
C ASN A 46 -48.81 11.17 10.98
N ARG A 47 -48.56 10.06 10.27
CA ARG A 47 -48.15 8.81 10.94
C ARG A 47 -46.70 8.90 11.41
N MET A 48 -46.44 8.46 12.64
CA MET A 48 -45.10 8.43 13.23
C MET A 48 -44.18 7.34 12.66
N PHE A 49 -44.71 6.37 11.91
CA PHE A 49 -43.96 5.28 11.29
C PHE A 49 -44.29 5.17 9.79
N PRO A 50 -43.30 4.81 8.94
CA PRO A 50 -43.51 4.67 7.49
C PRO A 50 -44.45 3.52 7.15
N LEU A 51 -45.22 3.69 6.06
CA LEU A 51 -46.10 2.65 5.52
C LEU A 51 -45.32 1.58 4.76
N THR A 52 -44.28 2.01 4.05
CA THR A 52 -43.35 1.16 3.31
C THR A 52 -42.05 1.93 3.06
N SER A 53 -41.01 1.24 2.61
CA SER A 53 -39.74 1.84 2.23
C SER A 53 -39.28 1.30 0.89
N TRP A 54 -38.73 2.17 0.03
CA TRP A 54 -38.18 1.79 -1.27
C TRP A 54 -36.66 1.93 -1.27
N PRO A 55 -35.89 0.90 -1.68
CA PRO A 55 -34.45 1.03 -1.83
C PRO A 55 -34.13 2.13 -2.84
N LYS A 56 -33.28 3.08 -2.46
CA LYS A 56 -32.91 4.23 -3.27
C LYS A 56 -31.50 4.06 -3.83
N ASP A 57 -30.51 3.96 -2.96
CA ASP A 57 -29.11 3.83 -3.35
C ASP A 57 -28.60 2.46 -2.87
N LYS A 58 -27.86 1.77 -3.74
CA LYS A 58 -27.08 0.59 -3.35
C LYS A 58 -25.61 0.97 -3.34
N SER A 59 -24.93 0.70 -2.24
CA SER A 59 -23.48 0.86 -2.12
C SER A 59 -22.84 -0.51 -1.94
N VAL A 60 -21.70 -0.70 -2.60
CA VAL A 60 -20.88 -1.90 -2.46
C VAL A 60 -19.46 -1.43 -2.22
N LYS A 61 -18.86 -1.91 -1.15
CA LYS A 61 -17.54 -1.50 -0.67
C LYS A 61 -16.66 -2.73 -0.48
N LEU A 62 -15.42 -2.62 -0.93
CA LEU A 62 -14.35 -3.59 -0.71
C LEU A 62 -13.26 -2.90 0.10
N THR A 63 -12.91 -3.48 1.24
CA THR A 63 -11.76 -3.03 2.03
C THR A 63 -10.87 -4.21 2.35
N PHE A 64 -9.56 -4.00 2.35
CA PHE A 64 -8.61 -4.98 2.83
C PHE A 64 -7.34 -4.31 3.33
N ASP A 65 -6.59 -5.05 4.14
CA ASP A 65 -5.26 -4.67 4.60
C ASP A 65 -4.25 -5.66 4.05
N ASN A 66 -3.31 -5.17 3.24
CA ASN A 66 -2.24 -5.99 2.70
C ASN A 66 -1.08 -6.05 3.69
N ALA A 67 -0.65 -7.27 4.07
CA ALA A 67 0.51 -7.45 4.93
C ALA A 67 1.82 -7.26 4.15
N ALA A 68 1.81 -7.53 2.85
CA ALA A 68 2.95 -7.36 1.97
C ALA A 68 3.03 -5.91 1.46
N CYS A 69 4.25 -5.43 1.23
CA CYS A 69 4.48 -4.16 0.53
C CYS A 69 4.30 -4.39 -0.97
N ASP A 70 3.28 -3.78 -1.58
CA ASP A 70 3.05 -3.86 -3.02
C ASP A 70 3.24 -2.48 -3.68
N VAL A 71 4.28 -2.37 -4.50
CA VAL A 71 4.59 -1.12 -5.23
C VAL A 71 3.47 -0.68 -6.18
N ASN A 72 2.56 -1.57 -6.57
CA ASN A 72 1.46 -1.26 -7.48
C ASN A 72 0.20 -0.75 -6.75
N MET A 73 0.16 -0.78 -5.41
CA MET A 73 -0.97 -0.26 -4.63
C MET A 73 -1.28 1.20 -4.97
N ILE A 74 -0.25 2.04 -5.09
CA ILE A 74 -0.40 3.47 -5.41
C ILE A 74 -0.94 3.67 -6.85
N HIS A 75 -0.58 2.77 -7.77
CA HIS A 75 -1.15 2.77 -9.11
C HIS A 75 -2.66 2.54 -9.07
N LEU A 76 -3.11 1.56 -8.30
CA LEU A 76 -4.54 1.25 -8.15
C LEU A 76 -5.32 2.38 -7.44
N THR A 77 -4.78 2.92 -6.36
CA THR A 77 -5.47 3.93 -5.53
C THR A 77 -5.55 5.28 -6.21
N GLU A 78 -4.46 5.73 -6.84
CA GLU A 78 -4.34 7.11 -7.33
C GLU A 78 -4.04 7.22 -8.83
N GLY A 79 -3.84 6.10 -9.53
CA GLY A 79 -3.48 6.10 -10.95
C GLY A 79 -2.05 6.54 -11.20
N ALA A 80 -1.15 6.28 -10.25
CA ALA A 80 0.25 6.70 -10.36
C ALA A 80 0.92 6.12 -11.62
N ILE A 81 1.81 6.93 -12.21
CA ILE A 81 2.65 6.51 -13.32
C ILE A 81 3.89 5.82 -12.73
N THR A 82 3.99 4.51 -12.96
CA THR A 82 5.11 3.70 -12.47
C THR A 82 6.25 3.70 -13.50
N SER A 83 7.47 3.95 -13.03
CA SER A 83 8.68 3.90 -13.86
C SER A 83 9.84 3.22 -13.14
N LYS A 84 10.73 2.59 -13.91
CA LYS A 84 11.98 2.00 -13.41
C LYS A 84 13.16 2.83 -13.88
N ALA A 85 13.87 3.43 -12.94
CA ALA A 85 15.06 4.21 -13.22
C ALA A 85 15.85 4.44 -11.92
N SER A 86 17.16 4.70 -12.07
CA SER A 86 17.95 5.21 -10.96
C SER A 86 17.40 6.56 -10.48
N LYS A 87 17.31 6.71 -9.17
CA LYS A 87 16.89 7.93 -8.47
C LYS A 87 17.83 8.23 -7.32
N THR A 88 18.01 9.51 -7.03
CA THR A 88 18.70 9.96 -5.82
C THR A 88 17.76 9.77 -4.63
N LEU A 89 18.17 8.93 -3.68
CA LEU A 89 17.46 8.66 -2.43
C LEU A 89 18.25 9.22 -1.26
N MET A 90 17.59 9.45 -0.13
CA MET A 90 18.22 9.89 1.11
C MET A 90 18.11 8.79 2.17
N LYS A 91 19.17 8.60 2.95
CA LYS A 91 19.23 7.65 4.06
C LYS A 91 19.73 8.36 5.31
N ILE A 92 19.11 8.06 6.44
CA ILE A 92 19.57 8.50 7.76
C ILE A 92 20.32 7.37 8.44
N MET A 93 21.40 7.72 9.14
CA MET A 93 22.19 6.81 9.95
C MET A 93 22.50 7.49 11.28
N GLU A 94 22.26 6.77 12.37
CA GLU A 94 22.60 7.21 13.72
C GLU A 94 23.75 6.35 14.23
N VAL A 95 24.90 6.97 14.49
CA VAL A 95 26.14 6.27 14.85
C VAL A 95 26.93 7.03 15.89
N LEU A 96 27.73 6.30 16.66
CA LEU A 96 28.74 6.86 17.55
C LEU A 96 30.03 7.05 16.75
N ILE A 97 30.64 8.24 16.80
CA ILE A 97 31.93 8.47 16.13
C ILE A 97 32.98 7.53 16.76
N PRO A 98 33.60 6.63 15.98
CA PRO A 98 34.62 5.71 16.48
C PRO A 98 35.91 6.44 16.86
N THR A 99 36.82 5.75 17.55
CA THR A 99 38.08 6.35 18.05
C THR A 99 39.03 6.80 16.95
N ASP A 100 38.96 6.19 15.77
CA ASP A 100 39.71 6.59 14.58
C ASP A 100 39.03 7.74 13.82
N GLY A 101 37.81 8.11 14.20
CA GLY A 101 37.03 9.19 13.59
C GLY A 101 36.45 8.86 12.23
N VAL A 102 36.47 7.60 11.78
CA VAL A 102 36.04 7.24 10.42
C VAL A 102 34.77 6.39 10.45
N ILE A 103 33.72 6.88 9.79
CA ILE A 103 32.47 6.14 9.58
C ILE A 103 32.40 5.70 8.12
N THR A 104 32.12 4.43 7.86
CA THR A 104 31.90 3.88 6.51
C THR A 104 30.41 3.81 6.21
N LEU A 105 30.01 4.31 5.04
CA LEU A 105 28.66 4.27 4.50
C LEU A 105 28.46 3.02 3.63
N ASP A 106 27.23 2.50 3.59
CA ASP A 106 26.91 1.31 2.80
C ASP A 106 26.98 1.63 1.28
N GLU A 107 26.42 2.77 0.89
CA GLU A 107 26.33 3.25 -0.49
C GLU A 107 27.33 4.38 -0.78
N VAL A 108 27.66 4.58 -2.06
CA VAL A 108 28.49 5.72 -2.49
C VAL A 108 27.67 7.01 -2.34
N PRO A 109 28.08 7.94 -1.46
CA PRO A 109 27.31 9.15 -1.20
C PRO A 109 27.49 10.17 -2.32
N THR A 110 26.41 10.84 -2.72
CA THR A 110 26.43 12.04 -3.56
C THR A 110 26.53 13.31 -2.72
N GLU A 111 25.93 13.31 -1.53
CA GLU A 111 25.97 14.39 -0.54
C GLU A 111 25.87 13.80 0.86
N VAL A 112 26.49 14.44 1.86
CA VAL A 112 26.34 14.09 3.28
C VAL A 112 26.11 15.35 4.09
N LEU A 113 25.14 15.27 4.99
CA LEU A 113 24.81 16.28 5.99
C LEU A 113 24.91 15.63 7.36
N VAL A 114 25.58 16.28 8.30
CA VAL A 114 25.72 15.78 9.68
C VAL A 114 25.16 16.82 10.64
N GLU A 115 24.22 16.42 11.49
CA GLU A 115 23.59 17.32 12.45
C GLU A 115 24.63 17.90 13.42
N GLY A 116 24.75 19.23 13.45
CA GLY A 116 25.67 19.93 14.37
C GLY A 116 27.13 20.03 13.88
N PHE A 117 27.47 19.48 12.71
CA PHE A 117 28.81 19.54 12.15
C PHE A 117 28.84 20.32 10.83
N LYS A 118 30.02 20.87 10.49
CA LYS A 118 30.26 21.57 9.22
C LYS A 118 31.14 20.75 8.30
N VAL A 119 30.99 20.95 6.98
CA VAL A 119 31.91 20.35 6.01
C VAL A 119 33.28 21.01 6.16
N ALA A 120 34.32 20.21 6.38
CA ALA A 120 35.70 20.66 6.49
C ALA A 120 36.19 21.23 5.14
N THR A 121 36.86 22.37 5.21
CA THR A 121 37.53 22.97 4.04
C THR A 121 38.94 22.42 3.82
N SER A 122 39.58 21.91 4.88
CA SER A 122 40.85 21.18 4.84
C SER A 122 40.67 19.67 4.67
N ASP A 123 41.76 18.96 4.36
CA ASP A 123 41.76 17.50 4.26
C ASP A 123 41.67 16.80 5.62
N THR A 124 42.10 17.50 6.68
CA THR A 124 41.94 17.06 8.07
C THR A 124 40.85 17.88 8.73
N PRO A 125 39.72 17.27 9.18
CA PRO A 125 38.65 17.99 9.86
C PRO A 125 39.11 18.58 11.20
N ALA A 126 38.67 19.80 11.53
CA ALA A 126 38.77 20.34 12.88
C ALA A 126 37.59 19.86 13.75
N LYS A 127 37.66 20.10 15.06
CA LYS A 127 36.58 19.76 15.98
C LYS A 127 35.25 20.38 15.53
N GLY A 128 34.19 19.57 15.42
CA GLY A 128 32.89 19.99 14.91
C GLY A 128 32.81 20.07 13.38
N GLU A 129 33.81 19.52 12.68
CA GLU A 129 33.81 19.40 11.22
C GLU A 129 33.89 17.94 10.77
N PHE A 130 33.44 17.68 9.55
CA PHE A 130 33.57 16.37 8.89
C PHE A 130 34.04 16.53 7.44
N LYS A 131 34.72 15.51 6.93
CA LYS A 131 35.13 15.40 5.52
C LYS A 131 34.47 14.19 4.89
N LEU A 132 33.95 14.38 3.69
CA LEU A 132 33.39 13.30 2.88
C LEU A 132 34.47 12.71 1.95
N GLY A 133 34.72 11.43 2.06
CA GLY A 133 35.46 10.62 1.09
C GLY A 133 34.49 9.86 0.19
N THR A 134 34.08 10.47 -0.93
CA THR A 134 33.07 9.88 -1.85
C THR A 134 33.53 8.56 -2.48
N ALA A 135 34.82 8.43 -2.83
CA ALA A 135 35.36 7.21 -3.42
C ALA A 135 35.42 6.04 -2.44
N ASP A 136 35.78 6.33 -1.18
CA ASP A 136 36.01 5.33 -0.14
C ASP A 136 34.76 5.08 0.72
N LYS A 137 33.67 5.78 0.43
CA LYS A 137 32.41 5.78 1.19
C LYS A 137 32.61 6.16 2.66
N THR A 138 33.55 7.07 2.94
CA THR A 138 33.89 7.43 4.33
C THR A 138 33.42 8.83 4.71
N VAL A 139 33.03 8.98 5.97
CA VAL A 139 32.84 10.26 6.63
C VAL A 139 33.87 10.34 7.76
N THR A 140 34.83 11.24 7.61
CA THR A 140 35.92 11.42 8.57
C THR A 140 35.64 12.61 9.46
N PHE A 141 35.77 12.43 10.77
CA PHE A 141 35.61 13.43 11.82
C PHE A 141 36.96 13.78 12.45
N ALA A 142 37.01 14.86 13.22
CA ALA A 142 38.18 15.13 14.04
C ALA A 142 38.29 14.10 15.17
N PRO A 143 39.51 13.67 15.55
CA PRO A 143 39.71 12.76 16.69
C PRO A 143 39.12 13.29 18.02
N ALA A 144 39.00 14.62 18.14
CA ALA A 144 38.42 15.28 19.32
C ALA A 144 36.89 15.08 19.46
N ASP A 145 36.21 14.59 18.41
CA ASP A 145 34.77 14.33 18.40
C ASP A 145 34.44 12.84 18.64
N ALA A 146 35.46 11.99 18.80
CA ALA A 146 35.30 10.57 19.12
C ALA A 146 34.40 10.34 20.35
N GLY A 147 33.50 9.36 20.27
CA GLY A 147 32.52 9.08 21.31
C GLY A 147 31.29 9.99 21.31
N THR A 148 31.17 10.91 20.34
CA THR A 148 29.96 11.71 20.15
C THR A 148 28.95 10.95 19.28
N SER A 149 27.69 10.91 19.70
CA SER A 149 26.59 10.36 18.89
C SER A 149 26.18 11.38 17.83
N VAL A 150 26.14 10.96 16.57
CA VAL A 150 25.79 11.83 15.44
C VAL A 150 24.67 11.22 14.62
N LYS A 151 23.83 12.09 14.05
CA LYS A 151 22.86 11.75 13.02
C LYS A 151 23.37 12.29 11.70
N LEU A 152 23.58 11.41 10.74
CA LEU A 152 24.00 11.77 9.40
C LEU A 152 22.91 11.40 8.40
N VAL A 153 22.67 12.30 7.45
CA VAL A 153 21.79 12.09 6.31
C VAL A 153 22.66 12.14 5.08
N TYR A 154 22.58 11.12 4.23
CA TYR A 154 23.31 11.13 2.97
C TYR A 154 22.40 10.78 1.81
N SER A 155 22.67 11.41 0.67
CA SER A 155 22.04 11.06 -0.59
C SER A 155 22.90 10.05 -1.34
N TYR A 156 22.27 9.15 -2.08
CA TYR A 156 22.93 8.17 -2.93
C TYR A 156 22.08 7.88 -4.17
N ASN A 157 22.73 7.43 -5.24
CA ASN A 157 22.01 6.97 -6.42
C ASN A 157 21.62 5.51 -6.25
N SER A 158 20.31 5.26 -6.31
CA SER A 158 19.75 3.91 -6.29
C SER A 158 20.05 3.14 -7.57
N GLY A 159 19.84 1.82 -7.53
CA GLY A 159 20.03 0.95 -8.69
C GLY A 159 19.05 1.25 -9.82
N ALA A 160 19.35 0.75 -11.03
CA ALA A 160 18.54 1.00 -12.22
C ALA A 160 17.11 0.43 -12.13
N ASP A 161 16.90 -0.62 -11.32
CA ASP A 161 15.61 -1.28 -11.12
C ASP A 161 14.71 -0.63 -10.07
N SER A 162 15.11 0.52 -9.53
CA SER A 162 14.32 1.24 -8.53
C SER A 162 12.99 1.70 -9.13
N VAL A 163 11.91 1.42 -8.43
CA VAL A 163 10.55 1.74 -8.87
C VAL A 163 10.13 3.09 -8.29
N THR A 164 9.63 3.98 -9.14
CA THR A 164 9.06 5.27 -8.74
C THR A 164 7.60 5.35 -9.19
N ASN A 165 6.71 5.64 -8.24
CA ASN A 165 5.32 5.99 -8.51
C ASN A 165 5.17 7.52 -8.49
N THR A 166 4.69 8.09 -9.59
CA THR A 166 4.48 9.53 -9.72
C THR A 166 3.00 9.83 -9.86
N ILE A 167 2.48 10.67 -8.98
CA ILE A 167 1.10 11.19 -9.02
C ILE A 167 1.14 12.60 -9.63
N THR A 168 0.17 12.92 -10.47
CA THR A 168 0.02 14.26 -11.06
C THR A 168 -1.39 14.78 -10.82
N GLU A 169 -1.65 16.06 -11.07
CA GLU A 169 -3.02 16.63 -10.93
C GLU A 169 -4.07 15.90 -11.79
N GLY A 170 -3.63 15.23 -12.87
CA GLY A 170 -4.51 14.49 -13.77
C GLY A 170 -4.73 13.01 -13.41
N THR A 171 -3.92 12.43 -12.52
CA THR A 171 -4.03 11.00 -12.18
C THR A 171 -5.24 10.74 -11.29
N LYS A 172 -5.91 9.61 -11.51
CA LYS A 172 -7.10 9.18 -10.77
C LYS A 172 -7.02 7.68 -10.56
N GLY A 173 -7.57 7.21 -9.43
CA GLY A 173 -7.63 5.78 -9.12
C GLY A 173 -8.16 4.96 -10.31
N VAL A 174 -7.50 3.84 -10.56
CA VAL A 174 -7.76 3.02 -11.75
C VAL A 174 -9.08 2.26 -11.55
N PRO A 175 -10.00 2.24 -12.52
CA PRO A 175 -11.20 1.43 -12.43
C PRO A 175 -10.87 -0.05 -12.74
N PHE A 176 -11.40 -0.97 -11.95
CA PHE A 176 -11.13 -2.41 -12.05
C PHE A 176 -12.38 -3.26 -11.77
N GLU A 177 -12.36 -4.51 -12.21
CA GLU A 177 -13.21 -5.59 -11.69
C GLU A 177 -12.54 -6.19 -10.46
N ALA A 178 -13.32 -6.60 -9.47
CA ALA A 178 -12.82 -7.25 -8.27
C ALA A 178 -13.38 -8.66 -8.14
N PHE A 179 -12.52 -9.62 -7.82
CA PHE A 179 -12.89 -11.00 -7.51
C PHE A 179 -12.40 -11.32 -6.10
N ILE A 180 -13.29 -11.81 -5.26
CA ILE A 180 -13.00 -12.18 -3.88
C ILE A 180 -13.22 -13.69 -3.79
N ASN A 181 -12.17 -14.44 -3.53
CA ASN A 181 -12.17 -15.89 -3.57
C ASN A 181 -11.96 -16.47 -2.18
N GLU A 182 -12.81 -17.41 -1.80
CA GLU A 182 -12.76 -18.11 -0.53
C GLU A 182 -12.92 -19.61 -0.75
N ASN A 183 -12.11 -20.40 -0.04
CA ASN A 183 -12.33 -21.84 0.05
C ASN A 183 -13.46 -22.15 1.02
N ILE A 184 -14.26 -23.16 0.67
CA ILE A 184 -15.29 -23.72 1.55
C ILE A 184 -14.82 -25.08 2.02
N TYR A 185 -14.87 -25.28 3.34
CA TYR A 185 -14.38 -26.46 4.00
C TYR A 185 -15.51 -27.29 4.59
N ASN A 186 -15.30 -28.59 4.71
CA ASN A 186 -16.15 -29.47 5.51
C ASN A 186 -15.64 -29.57 6.96
N GLU A 187 -16.33 -30.36 7.77
CA GLU A 187 -15.99 -30.64 9.17
C GLU A 187 -14.61 -31.31 9.39
N ASN A 188 -14.02 -31.89 8.34
CA ASN A 188 -12.70 -32.51 8.36
C ASN A 188 -11.59 -31.58 7.83
N ASN A 189 -11.86 -30.28 7.66
CA ASN A 189 -10.95 -29.31 7.03
C ASN A 189 -10.56 -29.64 5.58
N GLU A 190 -11.35 -30.44 4.87
CA GLU A 190 -11.15 -30.65 3.44
C GLU A 190 -11.87 -29.56 2.65
N VAL A 191 -11.22 -29.03 1.62
CA VAL A 191 -11.86 -28.11 0.67
C VAL A 191 -12.91 -28.89 -0.14
N VAL A 192 -14.16 -28.44 -0.07
CA VAL A 192 -15.32 -29.05 -0.74
C VAL A 192 -16.00 -28.13 -1.76
N GLY A 193 -15.43 -26.95 -1.95
CA GLY A 193 -15.90 -25.98 -2.93
C GLY A 193 -15.23 -24.64 -2.77
N THR A 194 -15.63 -23.70 -3.62
CA THR A 194 -15.17 -22.31 -3.60
C THR A 194 -16.36 -21.35 -3.62
N HIS A 195 -16.17 -20.21 -2.99
CA HIS A 195 -17.07 -19.08 -3.00
C HIS A 195 -16.35 -17.92 -3.70
N ASN A 196 -16.97 -17.38 -4.74
CA ASN A 196 -16.47 -16.22 -5.46
C ASN A 196 -17.49 -15.09 -5.38
N ILE A 197 -17.04 -13.90 -5.02
CA ILE A 197 -17.79 -12.66 -5.24
C ILE A 197 -17.11 -11.91 -6.38
N HIS A 198 -17.88 -11.55 -7.39
CA HIS A 198 -17.39 -10.77 -8.53
C HIS A 198 -18.12 -9.43 -8.57
N VAL A 199 -17.36 -8.34 -8.47
CA VAL A 199 -17.85 -6.96 -8.62
C VAL A 199 -17.40 -6.43 -9.97
N TYR A 200 -18.37 -6.09 -10.83
CA TYR A 200 -18.11 -5.80 -12.24
C TYR A 200 -17.38 -4.48 -12.51
N LYS A 201 -17.42 -3.56 -11.55
CA LYS A 201 -16.67 -2.30 -11.62
C LYS A 201 -16.55 -1.66 -10.26
N MET A 202 -15.33 -1.42 -9.86
CA MET A 202 -14.96 -0.69 -8.66
C MET A 202 -13.90 0.37 -9.01
N GLN A 203 -13.77 1.35 -8.13
CA GLN A 203 -12.72 2.36 -8.21
C GLN A 203 -12.39 2.80 -6.78
N CYS A 204 -11.11 3.01 -6.51
CA CYS A 204 -10.67 3.56 -5.24
C CYS A 204 -11.30 4.93 -4.99
N THR A 205 -11.76 5.16 -3.77
CA THR A 205 -12.47 6.39 -3.37
C THR A 205 -11.66 7.25 -2.43
N THR A 206 -10.64 6.65 -1.83
CA THR A 206 -9.69 7.29 -0.92
C THR A 206 -8.31 7.36 -1.57
N GLY A 207 -7.56 8.42 -1.26
CA GLY A 207 -6.15 8.49 -1.60
C GLY A 207 -5.31 7.49 -0.80
N THR A 208 -4.02 7.43 -1.11
CA THR A 208 -3.04 6.60 -0.39
C THR A 208 -2.80 7.19 0.99
N LYS A 209 -2.82 6.34 2.02
CA LYS A 209 -2.45 6.71 3.38
C LYS A 209 -1.34 5.79 3.85
N ILE A 210 -0.22 6.36 4.31
CA ILE A 210 0.90 5.63 4.88
C ILE A 210 1.04 6.05 6.34
N ASP A 211 0.50 5.23 7.24
CA ASP A 211 0.64 5.41 8.69
C ASP A 211 1.78 4.53 9.19
N THR A 212 2.85 5.15 9.71
CA THR A 212 3.96 4.42 10.33
C THR A 212 3.96 4.66 11.82
N SER A 213 4.20 3.62 12.61
CA SER A 213 4.36 3.74 14.06
C SER A 213 5.52 2.87 14.55
N HIS A 214 6.16 3.29 15.63
CA HIS A 214 7.35 2.61 16.15
C HIS A 214 7.00 1.17 16.54
N GLN A 215 7.78 0.19 16.03
CA GLN A 215 7.63 -1.24 16.31
C GLN A 215 6.32 -1.90 15.85
N THR A 216 5.49 -1.21 15.06
CA THR A 216 4.30 -1.81 14.45
C THR A 216 4.57 -2.08 12.97
N PRO A 217 4.24 -3.26 12.44
CA PRO A 217 4.25 -3.48 11.00
C PRO A 217 3.39 -2.43 10.30
N THR A 218 3.96 -1.76 9.30
CA THR A 218 3.18 -0.89 8.40
C THR A 218 2.28 -1.78 7.56
N VAL A 219 1.01 -1.41 7.44
CA VAL A 219 0.01 -2.14 6.67
C VAL A 219 -0.58 -1.18 5.65
N GLU A 220 -0.66 -1.61 4.40
CA GLU A 220 -1.29 -0.83 3.33
C GLU A 220 -2.78 -1.14 3.30
N SER A 221 -3.60 -0.20 3.78
CA SER A 221 -5.05 -0.30 3.70
C SER A 221 -5.57 0.12 2.34
N PHE A 222 -6.49 -0.67 1.81
CA PHE A 222 -7.17 -0.43 0.54
C PHE A 222 -8.66 -0.24 0.77
N GLU A 223 -9.24 0.71 0.05
CA GLU A 223 -10.68 0.94 0.03
C GLU A 223 -11.15 1.31 -1.38
N ALA A 224 -12.15 0.59 -1.86
CA ALA A 224 -12.82 0.89 -3.11
C ALA A 224 -14.32 0.72 -3.01
N GLU A 225 -15.03 1.47 -3.86
CA GLU A 225 -16.47 1.39 -3.99
C GLU A 225 -16.85 0.97 -5.40
N ALA A 226 -17.98 0.27 -5.51
CA ALA A 226 -18.56 -0.02 -6.81
C ALA A 226 -18.96 1.25 -7.54
N ARG A 227 -18.81 1.21 -8.86
CA ARG A 227 -19.31 2.23 -9.79
C ARG A 227 -20.26 1.57 -10.77
N ASP A 228 -21.13 2.35 -11.40
CA ASP A 228 -22.03 1.84 -12.42
C ASP A 228 -21.24 1.13 -13.55
N PRO A 229 -21.40 -0.21 -13.71
CA PRO A 229 -20.71 -0.96 -14.74
C PRO A 229 -21.37 -0.78 -16.12
N LYS A 230 -22.50 -0.07 -16.22
CA LYS A 230 -23.28 0.19 -17.44
C LYS A 230 -23.69 -1.09 -18.18
N ARG A 231 -23.88 -2.18 -17.43
CA ARG A 231 -24.36 -3.45 -17.98
C ARG A 231 -25.83 -3.38 -18.33
N THR A 232 -26.24 -4.14 -19.34
CA THR A 232 -27.63 -4.23 -19.79
C THR A 232 -28.55 -4.86 -18.74
N ASP A 233 -28.04 -5.84 -17.98
CA ASP A 233 -28.74 -6.51 -16.88
C ASP A 233 -28.74 -5.71 -15.56
N LYS A 234 -28.04 -4.58 -15.51
CA LYS A 234 -27.88 -3.70 -14.34
C LYS A 234 -27.26 -4.39 -13.11
N ALA A 235 -26.59 -5.52 -13.29
CA ALA A 235 -25.92 -6.21 -12.19
C ALA A 235 -24.70 -5.41 -11.72
N LEU A 236 -24.55 -5.21 -10.41
CA LEU A 236 -23.38 -4.54 -9.79
C LEU A 236 -22.33 -5.55 -9.35
N TRP A 237 -22.79 -6.68 -8.82
CA TRP A 237 -21.97 -7.79 -8.37
C TRP A 237 -22.79 -9.08 -8.42
N GLU A 238 -22.10 -10.21 -8.38
CA GLU A 238 -22.68 -11.55 -8.25
C GLU A 238 -21.86 -12.39 -7.27
N GLU A 239 -22.51 -13.37 -6.64
CA GLU A 239 -21.85 -14.42 -5.88
C GLU A 239 -22.05 -15.77 -6.57
N THR A 240 -21.01 -16.59 -6.57
CA THR A 240 -21.02 -17.93 -7.14
C THR A 240 -20.46 -18.92 -6.13
N TYR A 241 -21.16 -20.04 -5.95
CA TYR A 241 -20.70 -21.18 -5.17
C TYR A 241 -20.43 -22.33 -6.13
N ASP A 242 -19.17 -22.76 -6.22
CA ASP A 242 -18.78 -23.96 -6.96
C ASP A 242 -18.54 -25.10 -5.98
N TRP A 243 -19.31 -26.17 -6.11
CA TRP A 243 -19.23 -27.33 -5.23
C TRP A 243 -18.43 -28.43 -5.91
N PHE A 244 -17.32 -28.81 -5.31
CA PHE A 244 -16.54 -29.94 -5.79
C PHE A 244 -17.36 -31.19 -5.54
N THR A 245 -17.91 -31.75 -6.61
CA THR A 245 -18.63 -33.01 -6.56
C THR A 245 -17.63 -34.09 -6.11
N LYS A 246 -17.93 -34.78 -5.01
CA LYS A 246 -17.29 -36.06 -4.70
C LYS A 246 -18.05 -37.17 -5.43
#